data_AF-A0A2N3W748-F1
#
_entry.id   AF-A0A2N3W748-F1
#
_cell.length_a   1.000
_cell.length_b   1.000
_cell.length_c   1.000
_cell.angle_alpha   90.00
_cell.angle_beta   90.00
_cell.angle_gamma   90.00
#
_symmetry.space_group_name_H-M   'P 1'
#
loop_
_entity.id
_entity.type
_entity.pdbx_description
1 polymer ?
#
loop_
_entity_poly.entity_id
_entity_poly.type
_entity_poly.pdbx_seq_one_letter_code
_entity_poly.pdbx_strand_id
1 'polypeptide(L)'
;MTTDRSRSADHSAGPPMLVFMPDLSQHPNVETAIRYHEAVAQGAVGEELARFFHAEAVQEEFPNLLFPDGVRRDLSAVLQSAERGRGLLREQRFEVHHAVAAGDQVALEVTWTGTLAVPLGDLPAGHVLRAHIAVFLEFRDGRILAQRNYDCYEPLRRTPGAP
;
A
#
# COMPACT_ATOMS: atom_id res chain seq x y z
N MET A 1 51.06 -12.08 -13.50
CA MET A 1 50.61 -10.72 -13.14
C MET A 1 49.64 -10.29 -14.21
N THR A 2 48.37 -10.64 -14.04
CA THR A 2 47.29 -10.23 -14.95
C THR A 2 46.00 -10.25 -14.14
N THR A 3 45.33 -9.11 -14.22
CA THR A 3 44.14 -8.66 -13.49
C THR A 3 42.88 -9.43 -13.83
N ASP A 4 42.01 -9.67 -12.86
CA ASP A 4 40.57 -9.57 -13.11
C ASP A 4 39.85 -9.02 -11.86
N ARG A 5 39.29 -7.82 -12.00
CA ARG A 5 38.40 -7.18 -11.03
C ARG A 5 36.98 -7.50 -11.48
N SER A 6 36.42 -8.59 -10.99
CA SER A 6 34.99 -8.84 -11.04
C SER A 6 34.30 -7.90 -10.06
N ARG A 7 33.84 -6.74 -10.56
CA ARG A 7 32.85 -5.89 -9.87
C ARG A 7 31.55 -6.69 -9.74
N SER A 8 31.23 -7.08 -8.52
CA SER A 8 29.89 -7.51 -8.13
C SER A 8 28.92 -6.36 -8.39
N ALA A 9 27.96 -6.56 -9.30
CA ALA A 9 26.85 -5.65 -9.49
C ALA A 9 25.91 -5.78 -8.28
N ASP A 10 26.07 -4.85 -7.35
CA ASP A 10 25.14 -4.59 -6.26
C ASP A 10 23.77 -4.22 -6.85
N HIS A 11 22.85 -5.16 -6.84
CA HIS A 11 21.45 -4.92 -7.19
C HIS A 11 20.78 -4.23 -5.99
N SER A 12 21.15 -2.97 -5.78
CA SER A 12 20.41 -2.07 -4.91
C SER A 12 19.02 -1.88 -5.53
N ALA A 13 18.02 -2.54 -4.94
CA ALA A 13 16.62 -2.28 -5.22
C ALA A 13 16.39 -0.79 -4.92
N GLY A 14 16.19 0.00 -5.98
CA GLY A 14 15.90 1.41 -5.86
C GLY A 14 14.66 1.65 -4.99
N PRO A 15 14.54 2.82 -4.35
CA PRO A 15 13.40 3.13 -3.48
C PRO A 15 12.08 2.97 -4.25
N PRO A 16 10.97 2.61 -3.57
CA PRO A 16 9.67 2.43 -4.22
C PRO A 16 9.28 3.72 -4.95
N MET A 17 9.30 3.65 -6.28
CA MET A 17 9.06 4.79 -7.17
C MET A 17 7.62 4.71 -7.67
N LEU A 18 6.81 5.69 -7.28
CA LEU A 18 5.48 5.92 -7.83
C LEU A 18 5.66 6.48 -9.24
N VAL A 19 5.05 5.86 -10.26
CA VAL A 19 5.01 6.43 -11.62
C VAL A 19 3.93 7.51 -11.61
N PHE A 20 4.35 8.75 -11.38
CA PHE A 20 3.47 9.91 -11.35
C PHE A 20 2.99 10.23 -12.79
N MET A 21 1.69 10.07 -13.07
CA MET A 21 1.09 10.62 -14.28
C MET A 21 0.69 12.09 -14.03
N PRO A 22 1.16 13.04 -14.85
CA PRO A 22 1.27 14.47 -14.47
C PRO A 22 -0.04 15.28 -14.37
N ASP A 23 -1.24 14.69 -14.45
CA ASP A 23 -2.53 15.43 -14.42
C ASP A 23 -3.53 14.95 -13.34
N LEU A 24 -3.11 14.10 -12.41
CA LEU A 24 -4.02 13.62 -11.35
C LEU A 24 -4.21 14.64 -10.20
N SER A 25 -3.35 15.66 -10.08
CA SER A 25 -3.12 16.38 -8.81
C SER A 25 -3.74 17.78 -8.71
N GLN A 26 -4.95 18.02 -9.25
CA GLN A 26 -5.55 19.36 -9.17
C GLN A 26 -6.31 19.64 -7.85
N HIS A 27 -6.57 18.62 -7.04
CA HIS A 27 -7.36 18.74 -5.79
C HIS A 27 -6.50 18.45 -4.55
N PRO A 28 -6.53 19.28 -3.50
CA PRO A 28 -5.66 19.11 -2.32
C PRO A 28 -5.88 17.78 -1.60
N ASN A 29 -7.10 17.26 -1.57
CA ASN A 29 -7.37 15.93 -0.99
C ASN A 29 -6.78 14.79 -1.84
N VAL A 30 -6.67 14.95 -3.17
CA VAL A 30 -6.00 13.95 -4.02
C VAL A 30 -4.50 13.94 -3.73
N GLU A 31 -3.88 15.12 -3.58
CA GLU A 31 -2.47 15.21 -3.17
C GLU A 31 -2.23 14.54 -1.81
N THR A 32 -3.11 14.78 -0.82
CA THR A 32 -3.01 14.10 0.47
C THR A 32 -3.21 12.60 0.36
N ALA A 33 -4.16 12.14 -0.45
CA ALA A 33 -4.39 10.72 -0.69
C ALA A 33 -3.16 10.04 -1.31
N ILE A 34 -2.51 10.68 -2.29
CA ILE A 34 -1.29 10.15 -2.91
C ILE A 34 -0.15 10.09 -1.88
N ARG A 35 0.11 11.18 -1.14
CA ARG A 35 1.15 11.21 -0.09
C ARG A 35 0.91 10.19 1.02
N TYR A 36 -0.36 9.93 1.34
CA TYR A 36 -0.74 8.88 2.29
C TYR A 36 -0.31 7.50 1.77
N HIS A 37 -0.63 7.15 0.52
CA HIS A 37 -0.21 5.87 -0.06
C HIS A 37 1.31 5.78 -0.24
N GLU A 38 2.00 6.88 -0.52
CA GLU A 38 3.48 6.95 -0.52
C GLU A 38 4.06 6.62 0.86
N ALA A 39 3.50 7.22 1.92
CA ALA A 39 3.93 6.94 3.29
C ALA A 39 3.69 5.46 3.66
N VAL A 40 2.52 4.91 3.30
CA VAL A 40 2.24 3.48 3.49
C VAL A 40 3.23 2.61 2.68
N ALA A 41 3.54 3.00 1.44
CA ALA A 41 4.51 2.29 0.61
C ALA A 41 5.91 2.22 1.26
N GLN A 42 6.28 3.28 1.97
CA GLN A 42 7.54 3.40 2.70
C GLN A 42 7.50 2.75 4.10
N GLY A 43 6.34 2.20 4.51
CA GLY A 43 6.19 1.53 5.80
C GLY A 43 6.00 2.48 6.98
N ALA A 44 5.43 3.68 6.75
CA ALA A 44 5.13 4.63 7.80
C ALA A 44 4.25 4.02 8.90
N VAL A 45 4.58 4.34 10.15
CA VAL A 45 3.87 3.88 11.37
C VAL A 45 3.78 5.01 12.39
N GLY A 46 3.02 4.81 13.47
CA GLY A 46 2.90 5.79 14.56
C GLY A 46 2.45 7.17 14.07
N GLU A 47 3.11 8.22 14.55
CA GLU A 47 2.82 9.62 14.19
C GLU A 47 3.01 9.93 12.70
N GLU A 48 3.95 9.25 12.03
CA GLU A 48 4.20 9.46 10.60
C GLU A 48 2.99 9.06 9.76
N LEU A 49 2.32 7.97 10.16
CA LEU A 49 1.07 7.52 9.55
C LEU A 49 -0.14 8.29 10.07
N ALA A 50 -0.18 8.56 11.38
CA ALA A 50 -1.33 9.18 12.05
C ALA A 50 -1.67 10.57 11.49
N ARG A 51 -0.66 11.33 11.04
CA ARG A 51 -0.85 12.70 10.50
C ARG A 51 -1.82 12.79 9.32
N PHE A 52 -2.05 11.70 8.61
CA PHE A 52 -2.96 11.64 7.46
C PHE A 52 -4.43 11.47 7.87
N PHE A 53 -4.70 11.02 9.09
CA PHE A 53 -6.02 10.63 9.55
C PHE A 53 -6.62 11.65 10.52
N HIS A 54 -7.94 11.78 10.46
CA HIS A 54 -8.71 12.45 11.50
C HIS A 54 -8.70 11.57 12.78
N ALA A 55 -8.78 12.17 13.97
CA ALA A 55 -8.80 11.43 15.24
C ALA A 55 -9.97 10.42 15.38
N GLU A 56 -11.03 10.64 14.62
CA GLU A 56 -12.25 9.83 14.55
C GLU A 56 -12.27 8.92 13.30
N ALA A 57 -11.11 8.73 12.66
CA ALA A 57 -11.06 8.01 11.40
C ALA A 57 -11.54 6.56 11.55
N VAL A 58 -12.27 6.11 10.54
CA VAL A 58 -12.64 4.70 10.37
C VAL A 58 -12.08 4.20 9.04
N GLN A 59 -11.35 3.10 9.12
CA GLN A 59 -10.94 2.31 7.96
C GLN A 59 -11.82 1.06 7.87
N GLU A 60 -12.32 0.78 6.67
CA GLU A 60 -13.11 -0.38 6.36
C GLU A 60 -12.55 -1.02 5.09
N GLU A 61 -12.29 -2.31 5.17
CA GLU A 61 -11.84 -3.12 4.06
C GLU A 61 -12.84 -4.24 3.88
N PHE A 62 -13.49 -4.26 2.71
CA PHE A 62 -14.54 -5.23 2.43
C PHE A 62 -13.95 -6.64 2.24
N PRO A 63 -14.80 -7.69 2.36
CA PRO A 63 -14.39 -9.08 2.13
C PRO A 63 -13.47 -9.27 0.93
N ASN A 64 -12.30 -9.85 1.18
CA ASN A 64 -11.30 -10.13 0.17
C ASN A 64 -10.48 -11.37 0.53
N LEU A 65 -9.44 -11.67 -0.26
CA LEU A 65 -8.60 -12.85 -0.09
C LEU A 65 -7.89 -12.92 1.26
N LEU A 66 -7.41 -11.80 1.80
CA LEU A 66 -6.70 -11.74 3.08
C LEU A 66 -7.64 -11.59 4.28
N PHE A 67 -8.77 -10.90 4.07
CA PHE A 67 -9.80 -10.70 5.08
C PHE A 67 -11.15 -11.22 4.56
N PRO A 68 -11.44 -12.53 4.69
CA PRO A 68 -12.66 -13.13 4.13
C PRO A 68 -13.97 -12.53 4.67
N ASP A 69 -13.97 -12.08 5.92
CA ASP A 69 -15.13 -11.41 6.55
C ASP A 69 -15.05 -9.88 6.44
N GLY A 70 -14.03 -9.36 5.76
CA GLY A 70 -13.65 -7.95 5.81
C GLY A 70 -13.11 -7.55 7.17
N VAL A 71 -12.85 -6.25 7.33
CA VAL A 71 -12.37 -5.69 8.60
C VAL A 71 -12.74 -4.22 8.71
N ARG A 72 -13.07 -3.80 9.93
CA ARG A 72 -13.34 -2.41 10.28
C ARG A 72 -12.45 -2.01 11.45
N ARG A 73 -11.76 -0.88 11.33
CA ARG A 73 -10.77 -0.39 12.29
C ARG A 73 -11.01 1.09 12.58
N ASP A 74 -10.90 1.48 13.84
CA ASP A 74 -10.67 2.88 14.21
C ASP A 74 -9.19 3.26 13.97
N LEU A 75 -8.85 4.54 14.15
CA LEU A 75 -7.48 5.01 13.97
C LEU A 75 -6.46 4.25 14.84
N SER A 76 -6.79 3.95 16.10
CA SER A 76 -5.88 3.21 16.99
C SER A 76 -5.57 1.82 16.42
N ALA A 77 -6.59 1.11 15.96
CA ALA A 77 -6.45 -0.20 15.35
C ALA A 77 -5.73 -0.14 13.99
N VAL A 78 -5.91 0.92 13.20
CA VAL A 78 -5.13 1.17 11.96
C VAL A 78 -3.64 1.27 12.29
N LEU A 79 -3.26 2.11 13.25
CA LEU A 79 -1.85 2.32 13.62
C LEU A 79 -1.21 1.04 14.19
N GLN A 80 -1.94 0.32 15.05
CA GLN A 80 -1.48 -0.98 15.57
C GLN A 80 -1.35 -2.03 14.46
N SER A 81 -2.22 -2.00 13.45
CA SER A 81 -2.12 -2.90 12.29
C SER A 81 -0.87 -2.60 11.45
N ALA A 82 -0.56 -1.32 11.23
CA ALA A 82 0.63 -0.91 10.52
C ALA A 82 1.92 -1.36 11.24
N GLU A 83 1.99 -1.19 12.57
CA GLU A 83 3.12 -1.66 13.38
C GLU A 83 3.29 -3.18 13.34
N ARG A 84 2.18 -3.94 13.47
CA ARG A 84 2.23 -5.41 13.34
C ARG A 84 2.64 -5.86 11.95
N GLY A 85 2.27 -5.11 10.92
CA GLY A 85 2.63 -5.37 9.53
C GLY A 85 4.09 -5.04 9.19
N ARG A 86 4.83 -4.34 10.05
CA ARG A 86 6.17 -3.75 9.80
C ARG A 86 7.33 -4.74 9.58
N GLY A 87 7.03 -6.00 9.31
CA GLY A 87 8.00 -7.00 8.87
C GLY A 87 7.40 -8.07 7.95
N LEU A 88 6.13 -7.92 7.58
CA LEU A 88 5.46 -8.87 6.69
C LEU A 88 5.94 -8.71 5.24
N LEU A 89 6.10 -7.46 4.82
CA LEU A 89 6.51 -7.10 3.47
C LEU A 89 7.96 -6.61 3.48
N ARG A 90 8.75 -7.10 2.54
CA ARG A 90 10.09 -6.59 2.26
C ARG A 90 10.00 -5.23 1.57
N GLU A 91 9.05 -5.10 0.67
CA GLU A 91 8.76 -3.90 -0.10
C GLU A 91 7.29 -3.94 -0.53
N GLN A 92 6.71 -2.76 -0.79
CA GLN A 92 5.40 -2.65 -1.40
C GLN A 92 5.31 -1.38 -2.25
N ARG A 93 4.35 -1.35 -3.16
CA ARG A 93 4.13 -0.26 -4.11
C ARG A 93 2.65 -0.07 -4.37
N PHE A 94 2.27 1.20 -4.55
CA PHE A 94 0.96 1.61 -4.99
C PHE A 94 1.13 2.37 -6.31
N GLU A 95 0.49 1.89 -7.37
CA GLU A 95 0.43 2.56 -8.67
C GLU A 95 -0.96 3.16 -8.83
N VAL A 96 -1.07 4.49 -8.67
CA VAL A 96 -2.34 5.20 -8.82
C VAL A 96 -2.58 5.46 -10.31
N HIS A 97 -3.60 4.82 -10.88
CA HIS A 97 -3.96 4.95 -12.29
C HIS A 97 -4.92 6.12 -12.52
N HIS A 98 -5.91 6.23 -11.64
CA HIS A 98 -6.95 7.24 -11.72
C HIS A 98 -7.25 7.81 -10.34
N ALA A 99 -7.59 9.11 -10.33
CA ALA A 99 -8.05 9.82 -9.15
C ALA A 99 -9.22 10.72 -9.54
N VAL A 100 -10.30 10.68 -8.76
CA VAL A 100 -11.47 11.55 -8.92
C VAL A 100 -11.78 12.18 -7.57
N ALA A 101 -12.04 13.49 -7.57
CA ALA A 101 -12.45 14.21 -6.37
C ALA A 101 -13.81 14.88 -6.58
N ALA A 102 -14.65 14.84 -5.55
CA ALA A 102 -15.92 15.56 -5.48
C ALA A 102 -16.12 16.09 -4.06
N GLY A 103 -15.90 17.39 -3.88
CA GLY A 103 -15.88 18.01 -2.55
C GLY A 103 -14.83 17.35 -1.65
N ASP A 104 -15.27 16.84 -0.51
CA ASP A 104 -14.39 16.19 0.47
C ASP A 104 -14.16 14.69 0.19
N GLN A 105 -14.65 14.16 -0.93
CA GLN A 105 -14.45 12.76 -1.29
C GLN A 105 -13.40 12.60 -2.38
N VAL A 106 -12.55 11.58 -2.24
CA VAL A 106 -11.58 11.14 -3.25
C VAL A 106 -11.78 9.66 -3.51
N ALA A 107 -11.85 9.25 -4.77
CA ALA A 107 -11.76 7.87 -5.20
C ALA A 107 -10.44 7.68 -5.96
N LEU A 108 -9.68 6.63 -5.63
CA LEU A 108 -8.50 6.22 -6.38
C LEU A 108 -8.68 4.81 -6.93
N GLU A 109 -8.22 4.61 -8.15
CA GLU A 109 -7.98 3.30 -8.75
C GLU A 109 -6.48 3.01 -8.68
N VAL A 110 -6.12 1.91 -8.03
CA VAL A 110 -4.74 1.62 -7.65
C VAL A 110 -4.39 0.17 -7.93
N THR A 111 -3.25 -0.09 -8.53
CA THR A 111 -2.64 -1.42 -8.43
C THR A 111 -1.66 -1.43 -7.26
N TRP A 112 -1.90 -2.32 -6.30
CA TRP A 112 -0.97 -2.58 -5.20
C TRP A 112 -0.17 -3.85 -5.46
N THR A 113 1.11 -3.81 -5.10
CA THR A 113 1.96 -5.00 -5.03
C THR A 113 2.76 -5.02 -3.74
N GLY A 114 2.88 -6.18 -3.10
CA GLY A 114 3.71 -6.37 -1.92
C GLY A 114 4.55 -7.63 -2.05
N THR A 115 5.87 -7.52 -1.85
CA THR A 115 6.75 -8.68 -1.80
C THR A 115 6.92 -9.14 -0.36
N LEU A 116 6.60 -10.39 -0.07
CA LEU A 116 6.69 -10.96 1.27
C LEU A 116 8.15 -11.00 1.77
N ALA A 117 8.41 -10.51 2.98
CA ALA A 117 9.68 -10.70 3.69
C ALA A 117 9.73 -12.05 4.42
N VAL A 118 8.57 -12.52 4.89
CA VAL A 118 8.39 -13.77 5.62
C VAL A 118 7.29 -14.60 4.96
N PRO A 119 7.26 -15.93 5.14
CA PRO A 119 6.18 -16.75 4.61
C PRO A 119 4.80 -16.32 5.14
N LEU A 120 3.76 -16.41 4.31
CA LEU A 120 2.37 -16.12 4.67
C LEU A 120 1.49 -17.30 4.25
N GLY A 121 1.04 -18.09 5.23
CA GLY A 121 0.38 -19.37 4.96
C GLY A 121 1.30 -20.27 4.12
N ASP A 122 0.82 -20.73 2.97
CA ASP A 122 1.59 -21.56 2.03
C ASP A 122 2.49 -20.75 1.07
N LEU A 123 2.48 -19.42 1.16
CA LEU A 123 3.27 -18.57 0.28
C LEU A 123 4.68 -18.39 0.86
N PRO A 124 5.74 -18.63 0.07
CA PRO A 124 7.10 -18.46 0.55
C PRO A 124 7.47 -16.97 0.68
N ALA A 125 8.49 -16.68 1.49
CA ALA A 125 9.16 -15.38 1.45
C ALA A 125 9.63 -15.07 0.02
N GLY A 126 9.51 -13.81 -0.40
CA GLY A 126 9.79 -13.35 -1.75
C GLY A 126 8.64 -13.50 -2.74
N HIS A 127 7.53 -14.17 -2.37
CA HIS A 127 6.32 -14.17 -3.19
C HIS A 127 5.74 -12.74 -3.31
N VAL A 128 5.25 -12.40 -4.50
CA VAL A 128 4.64 -11.09 -4.79
C VAL A 128 3.13 -11.22 -4.80
N LEU A 129 2.48 -10.56 -3.85
CA LEU A 129 1.04 -10.36 -3.87
C LEU A 129 0.72 -9.16 -4.77
N ARG A 130 -0.43 -9.24 -5.47
CA ARG A 130 -0.96 -8.16 -6.28
C ARG A 130 -2.45 -8.01 -6.04
N ALA A 131 -2.91 -6.77 -5.91
CA ALA A 131 -4.33 -6.44 -5.82
C ALA A 131 -4.65 -5.23 -6.72
N HIS A 132 -5.85 -5.25 -7.28
CA HIS A 132 -6.46 -4.10 -7.95
C HIS A 132 -7.45 -3.49 -6.97
N ILE A 133 -7.16 -2.28 -6.52
CA ILE A 133 -7.81 -1.63 -5.38
C ILE A 133 -8.61 -0.44 -5.90
N ALA A 134 -9.89 -0.39 -5.53
CA ALA A 134 -10.61 0.86 -5.47
C ALA A 134 -10.64 1.34 -4.01
N VAL A 135 -10.14 2.55 -3.76
CA VAL A 135 -10.17 3.16 -2.42
C VAL A 135 -10.97 4.45 -2.46
N PHE A 136 -11.93 4.56 -1.54
CA PHE A 136 -12.75 5.75 -1.36
C PHE A 136 -12.40 6.39 -0.03
N LEU A 137 -11.98 7.65 -0.08
CA LEU A 137 -11.55 8.43 1.07
C LEU A 137 -12.50 9.61 1.25
N GLU A 138 -12.99 9.80 2.47
CA GLU A 138 -13.69 11.02 2.88
C GLU A 138 -12.76 11.84 3.76
N PHE A 139 -12.71 13.15 3.53
CA PHE A 139 -11.84 14.07 4.23
C PHE A 139 -12.61 15.01 5.14
N ARG A 140 -11.95 15.46 6.19
CA ARG A 140 -12.34 16.63 7.00
C ARG A 140 -11.07 17.35 7.44
N ASP A 141 -11.02 18.66 7.23
CA ASP A 141 -9.86 19.50 7.54
C ASP A 141 -8.55 18.98 6.90
N GLY A 142 -8.65 18.45 5.68
CA GLY A 142 -7.53 17.87 4.93
C GLY A 142 -7.00 16.53 5.46
N ARG A 143 -7.73 15.88 6.39
CA ARG A 143 -7.39 14.56 6.96
C ARG A 143 -8.45 13.51 6.63
N ILE A 144 -8.03 12.26 6.47
CA ILE A 144 -8.91 11.13 6.15
C ILE A 144 -9.82 10.84 7.36
N LEU A 145 -11.12 11.06 7.21
CA LEU A 145 -12.17 10.73 8.18
C LEU A 145 -12.73 9.32 7.95
N ALA A 146 -12.84 8.89 6.69
CA ALA A 146 -13.25 7.53 6.36
C ALA A 146 -12.44 6.99 5.19
N GLN A 147 -12.09 5.71 5.26
CA GLN A 147 -11.46 4.98 4.17
C GLN A 147 -12.22 3.68 3.93
N ARG A 148 -12.58 3.41 2.67
CA ARG A 148 -13.20 2.16 2.24
C ARG A 148 -12.39 1.53 1.13
N ASN A 149 -11.98 0.29 1.34
CA ASN A 149 -11.14 -0.49 0.43
C ASN A 149 -11.92 -1.64 -0.22
N TYR A 150 -11.80 -1.73 -1.55
CA TYR A 150 -12.24 -2.86 -2.36
C TYR A 150 -11.01 -3.48 -3.00
N ASP A 151 -10.46 -4.50 -2.35
CA ASP A 151 -9.16 -5.06 -2.71
C ASP A 151 -9.34 -6.37 -3.49
N CYS A 152 -9.27 -6.28 -4.82
CA CYS A 152 -9.37 -7.44 -5.71
C CYS A 152 -7.99 -8.08 -5.88
N TYR A 153 -7.63 -8.99 -4.98
CA TYR A 153 -6.39 -9.76 -5.08
C TYR A 153 -6.39 -10.68 -6.30
N GLU A 154 -5.26 -10.73 -7.00
CA GLU A 154 -5.03 -11.75 -8.02
C GLU A 154 -4.90 -13.15 -7.38
N PRO A 155 -5.22 -14.21 -8.14
CA PRO A 155 -5.07 -15.58 -7.63
C PRO A 155 -3.65 -15.86 -7.14
N LEU A 156 -3.55 -16.49 -5.95
CA LEU A 156 -2.29 -16.94 -5.38
C LEU A 156 -1.71 -18.10 -6.21
N ARG A 157 -0.94 -17.78 -7.24
CA ARG A 157 -0.26 -18.80 -8.05
C ARG A 157 1.02 -19.20 -7.35
N ARG A 158 1.09 -20.46 -6.88
CA ARG A 158 2.38 -21.06 -6.53
C ARG A 158 3.25 -21.08 -7.79
N THR A 159 4.51 -20.68 -7.68
CA THR A 159 5.48 -20.89 -8.76
C THR A 159 5.54 -22.39 -9.05
N PRO A 160 5.24 -22.87 -10.27
CA PRO A 160 5.41 -24.28 -10.60
C PRO A 160 6.90 -24.63 -10.50
N GLY A 161 7.27 -25.55 -9.61
CA GLY A 161 8.63 -26.10 -9.52
C GLY A 161 9.57 -25.50 -8.47
N ALA A 162 9.07 -24.98 -7.34
CA ALA A 162 9.92 -24.94 -6.14
C ALA A 162 10.18 -26.40 -5.69
N PRO A 163 11.43 -26.80 -5.38
CA PRO A 163 11.81 -28.18 -5.09
C PRO A 163 11.07 -28.79 -3.90
#